data_AF-A0A1A7Y891-F1
#
_entry.id   AF-A0A1A7Y891-F1
#
_cell.length_a   1.000
_cell.length_b   1.000
_cell.length_c   1.000
_cell.angle_alpha   90.00
_cell.angle_beta   90.00
_cell.angle_gamma   90.00
#
_symmetry.space_group_name_H-M   'P 1'
#
loop_
_entity.id
_entity.type
_entity.pdbx_description
1 polymer ?
#
loop_
_entity_poly.entity_id
_entity_poly.type
_entity_poly.pdbx_seq_one_letter_code
_entity_poly.pdbx_strand_id
1 'polypeptide(L)'
;MESDDDVPLILTWDEANSGLLTEETERGDQNGGGGNYDIVNNAVVSTPGPQNSRTQNASLKQSWEMNYQEAAIYLQEGENNDKFFTHPRNPKALAAYLFAHNHLFYMMELVTGLMLLMLSLCEAPAVPTLRLDVYIHATLELLALTLVGFELCMKLRWLGFHTFIRHRRTMVKTSVLLLQFVEAIVVLVRQTSHLRVTRALRPIFLVDCRYCGAVRRNLRQIFQSLPSFIDILLLLLFFMVIFAILGFCLFSTNSSDPYFKTLEDSLVSLFVLLTTANYPDVMMPAYSKNRWSCVFFIVYLSIELYFIMNLLLAVVFDTFNDVEKMKFKSLLLHKRSAIDHAFQLLVSRQRPTGVSLKQFDGLMRFYRPRMSARERFLTFKALNASGAPMLSLQDFYKFYEVIGLKWKTRRSREHWFDDLPHTAFLIFKGIYLLVKSKAFQYTMYVVVAINAVWILVETFTLESGYSWSKFVPLSYIIFLTIYGIEVLLKITGLGPMAYFSSGWNLFDFSVTVFAFLGLVALVFDMEPFYFIVVLRPFQLLRLFKIKQRYRNVLDTMFELFPRMASLGLTLIIFYYSFAIVGMEFFADVV
;
A
#
# COMPACT_ATOMS: atom_id res chain seq x y z
N MET A 1 26.07 -9.35 -10.96
CA MET A 1 25.93 -10.29 -9.82
C MET A 1 24.47 -10.62 -9.66
N GLU A 2 24.14 -11.91 -9.78
CA GLU A 2 22.85 -12.51 -10.18
C GLU A 2 21.59 -11.98 -9.49
N SER A 3 20.64 -11.57 -10.32
CA SER A 3 19.30 -11.09 -10.00
C SER A 3 18.25 -12.17 -10.30
N ASP A 4 18.06 -13.15 -9.41
CA ASP A 4 17.15 -14.27 -9.73
C ASP A 4 16.31 -14.84 -8.58
N ASP A 5 15.75 -13.95 -7.73
CA ASP A 5 14.83 -14.40 -6.65
C ASP A 5 13.33 -14.21 -6.98
N ASP A 6 12.96 -13.37 -7.96
CA ASP A 6 11.56 -12.95 -8.15
C ASP A 6 11.04 -12.99 -9.60
N VAL A 7 11.80 -13.56 -10.53
CA VAL A 7 11.37 -13.80 -11.92
C VAL A 7 10.75 -15.21 -12.01
N PRO A 8 9.53 -15.40 -12.56
CA PRO A 8 9.06 -16.73 -12.92
C PRO A 8 9.96 -17.26 -14.04
N LEU A 9 10.37 -18.53 -13.94
CA LEU A 9 11.29 -19.27 -14.83
C LEU A 9 10.97 -19.16 -16.34
N ILE A 10 9.84 -18.55 -16.73
CA ILE A 10 9.40 -18.37 -18.11
C ILE A 10 10.21 -17.26 -18.82
N LEU A 11 10.71 -16.25 -18.10
CA LEU A 11 11.45 -15.14 -18.74
C LEU A 11 12.88 -15.52 -19.17
N THR A 12 13.48 -16.56 -18.59
CA THR A 12 14.79 -17.07 -19.04
C THR A 12 14.69 -18.03 -20.22
N TRP A 13 13.48 -18.52 -20.54
CA TRP A 13 13.26 -19.45 -21.66
C TRP A 13 13.06 -18.73 -23.01
N ASP A 14 12.50 -17.52 -23.02
CA ASP A 14 12.29 -16.76 -24.26
C ASP A 14 13.61 -16.20 -24.85
N GLU A 15 14.60 -15.88 -24.01
CA GLU A 15 15.93 -15.46 -24.51
C GLU A 15 16.75 -16.63 -25.07
N ALA A 16 16.66 -17.82 -24.47
CA ALA A 16 17.36 -19.02 -24.93
C ALA A 16 16.81 -19.58 -26.26
N ASN A 17 15.50 -19.41 -26.54
CA ASN A 17 14.88 -19.90 -27.78
C ASN A 17 14.99 -18.94 -28.97
N SER A 18 15.41 -17.69 -28.75
CA SER A 18 15.59 -16.74 -29.86
C SER A 18 16.80 -17.05 -30.76
N GLY A 19 17.76 -17.84 -30.27
CA GLY A 19 18.95 -18.28 -31.01
C GLY A 19 18.84 -19.67 -31.67
N LEU A 20 17.76 -20.41 -31.41
CA LEU A 20 17.60 -21.81 -31.85
C LEU A 20 16.58 -22.00 -32.99
N LEU A 21 15.91 -20.92 -33.41
CA LEU A 21 14.90 -20.93 -34.46
C LEU A 21 15.45 -20.72 -35.89
N THR A 22 16.77 -20.83 -36.09
CA THR A 22 17.41 -20.59 -37.41
C THR A 22 18.07 -21.80 -38.05
N GLU A 23 18.03 -23.01 -37.47
CA GLU A 23 18.76 -24.17 -38.02
C GLU A 23 17.96 -25.45 -38.31
N GLU A 24 16.67 -25.54 -37.98
CA GLU A 24 15.88 -26.74 -38.31
C GLU A 24 14.88 -26.47 -39.44
N THR A 25 15.41 -26.34 -40.65
CA THR A 25 14.61 -26.52 -41.87
C THR A 25 15.43 -27.32 -42.87
N GLU A 26 15.89 -28.51 -42.51
CA GLU A 26 16.37 -29.51 -43.47
C GLU A 26 16.50 -30.91 -42.84
N ARG A 27 15.95 -31.92 -43.55
CA ARG A 27 16.00 -33.40 -43.32
C ARG A 27 14.97 -33.92 -42.29
N GLY A 28 14.10 -34.88 -42.59
CA GLY A 28 14.08 -35.93 -43.61
C GLY A 28 13.91 -37.29 -42.90
N ASP A 29 12.84 -38.02 -43.22
CA ASP A 29 12.38 -39.31 -42.67
C ASP A 29 13.47 -40.34 -42.31
N GLN A 30 13.28 -41.08 -41.20
CA GLN A 30 13.47 -42.54 -41.15
C GLN A 30 12.94 -43.22 -39.87
N ASN A 31 12.45 -44.45 -40.08
CA ASN A 31 11.84 -45.41 -39.16
C ASN A 31 12.78 -46.01 -38.10
N GLY A 32 12.19 -46.41 -36.95
CA GLY A 32 12.43 -47.71 -36.31
C GLY A 32 13.29 -47.77 -35.02
N GLY A 33 12.75 -48.41 -33.97
CA GLY A 33 13.55 -49.19 -33.01
C GLY A 33 13.45 -48.87 -31.51
N GLY A 34 12.54 -49.59 -30.83
CA GLY A 34 12.65 -50.25 -29.51
C GLY A 34 13.56 -49.77 -28.35
N GLY A 35 12.98 -49.76 -27.14
CA GLY A 35 13.68 -49.78 -25.83
C GLY A 35 12.82 -49.19 -24.69
N ASN A 36 11.84 -49.91 -24.16
CA ASN A 36 11.88 -50.74 -22.93
C ASN A 36 11.93 -49.94 -21.60
N TYR A 37 10.80 -49.93 -20.87
CA TYR A 37 10.75 -49.81 -19.41
C TYR A 37 9.71 -50.80 -18.86
N ASP A 38 10.10 -51.44 -17.77
CA ASP A 38 9.64 -52.74 -17.31
C ASP A 38 8.22 -52.80 -16.74
N ILE A 39 7.56 -53.91 -17.06
CA ILE A 39 6.32 -54.42 -16.48
C ILE A 39 6.71 -55.37 -15.34
N VAL A 40 6.33 -55.06 -14.10
CA VAL A 40 6.13 -56.08 -13.04
C VAL A 40 4.96 -55.66 -12.14
N ASN A 41 3.76 -56.15 -12.46
CA ASN A 41 2.91 -56.93 -11.55
C ASN A 41 1.53 -57.18 -12.19
N ASN A 42 1.41 -58.33 -12.86
CA ASN A 42 0.13 -59.00 -13.07
C ASN A 42 -0.28 -59.67 -11.76
N ALA A 43 -1.30 -59.11 -11.09
CA ALA A 43 -2.12 -59.87 -10.15
C ALA A 43 -3.54 -59.99 -10.74
N VAL A 44 -3.97 -61.24 -10.85
CA VAL A 44 -5.21 -61.71 -11.47
C VAL A 44 -6.43 -60.96 -10.94
N VAL A 45 -7.23 -60.46 -11.88
CA VAL A 45 -8.57 -59.91 -11.65
C VAL A 45 -9.45 -60.97 -11.00
N SER A 46 -9.83 -60.77 -9.75
CA SER A 46 -11.03 -61.40 -9.18
C SER A 46 -12.20 -60.43 -9.40
N THR A 47 -13.22 -60.94 -10.09
CA THR A 47 -14.50 -60.29 -10.37
C THR A 47 -15.05 -59.52 -9.17
N PRO A 48 -15.39 -58.22 -9.28
CA PRO A 48 -16.16 -57.56 -8.25
C PRO A 48 -17.61 -58.02 -8.35
N GLY A 49 -18.11 -58.69 -7.31
CA GLY A 49 -19.54 -58.66 -7.00
C GLY A 49 -20.03 -57.22 -6.84
N PRO A 50 -21.35 -56.96 -6.82
CA PRO A 50 -21.92 -55.62 -6.96
C PRO A 50 -21.31 -54.65 -5.94
N GLN A 51 -20.42 -53.78 -6.42
CA GLN A 51 -19.76 -52.78 -5.58
C GLN A 51 -20.82 -51.77 -5.14
N ASN A 52 -20.92 -51.57 -3.83
CA ASN A 52 -21.79 -50.59 -3.20
C ASN A 52 -21.60 -49.20 -3.84
N SER A 53 -22.53 -48.80 -4.71
CA SER A 53 -22.54 -47.51 -5.42
C SER A 53 -22.45 -46.31 -4.48
N ARG A 54 -22.89 -46.44 -3.22
CA ARG A 54 -22.73 -45.41 -2.17
C ARG A 54 -21.27 -45.16 -1.78
N THR A 55 -20.44 -46.18 -1.70
CA THR A 55 -19.04 -46.05 -1.25
C THR A 55 -18.15 -45.46 -2.35
N GLN A 56 -18.40 -45.82 -3.61
CA GLN A 56 -17.75 -45.20 -4.78
C GLN A 56 -18.18 -43.73 -4.97
N ASN A 57 -19.46 -43.41 -4.77
CA ASN A 57 -19.94 -42.03 -4.87
C ASN A 57 -19.37 -41.15 -3.75
N ALA A 58 -19.15 -41.69 -2.55
CA ALA A 58 -18.52 -40.99 -1.45
C ALA A 58 -17.04 -40.69 -1.73
N SER A 59 -16.27 -41.66 -2.25
CA SER A 59 -14.85 -41.47 -2.59
C SER A 59 -14.65 -40.49 -3.75
N LEU A 60 -15.51 -40.54 -4.77
CA LEU A 60 -15.50 -39.57 -5.88
C LEU A 60 -15.82 -38.16 -5.39
N LYS A 61 -16.82 -38.00 -4.51
CA LYS A 61 -17.16 -36.70 -3.93
C LYS A 61 -16.00 -36.12 -3.12
N GLN A 62 -15.34 -36.95 -2.32
CA GLN A 62 -14.18 -36.55 -1.53
C GLN A 62 -12.98 -36.16 -2.42
N SER A 63 -12.76 -36.88 -3.52
CA SER A 63 -11.72 -36.53 -4.50
C SER A 63 -12.00 -35.17 -5.16
N TRP A 64 -13.25 -34.88 -5.53
CA TRP A 64 -13.60 -33.58 -6.09
C TRP A 64 -13.49 -32.44 -5.08
N GLU A 65 -13.85 -32.67 -3.81
CA GLU A 65 -13.66 -31.66 -2.74
C GLU A 65 -12.18 -31.30 -2.55
N MET A 66 -11.28 -32.28 -2.60
CA MET A 66 -9.83 -32.04 -2.58
C MET A 66 -9.38 -31.22 -3.80
N ASN A 67 -9.83 -31.56 -5.01
CA ASN A 67 -9.49 -30.80 -6.22
C ASN A 67 -9.99 -29.35 -6.15
N TYR A 68 -11.18 -29.11 -5.60
CA TYR A 68 -11.71 -27.75 -5.42
C TYR A 68 -10.89 -26.94 -4.42
N GLN A 69 -10.47 -27.58 -3.32
CA GLN A 69 -9.60 -26.95 -2.33
C GLN A 69 -8.23 -26.64 -2.92
N GLU A 70 -7.63 -27.57 -3.67
CA GLU A 70 -6.34 -27.39 -4.33
C GLU A 70 -6.39 -26.28 -5.38
N ALA A 71 -7.40 -26.27 -6.26
CA ALA A 71 -7.61 -25.21 -7.24
C ALA A 71 -7.83 -23.83 -6.59
N ALA A 72 -8.53 -23.78 -5.46
CA ALA A 72 -8.68 -22.55 -4.69
C ALA A 72 -7.34 -22.06 -4.12
N ILE A 73 -6.48 -22.96 -3.67
CA ILE A 73 -5.14 -22.63 -3.18
C ILE A 73 -4.27 -22.08 -4.32
N TYR A 74 -4.24 -22.69 -5.50
CA TYR A 74 -3.51 -22.14 -6.65
C TYR A 74 -3.93 -20.70 -6.97
N LEU A 75 -5.24 -20.42 -6.96
CA LEU A 75 -5.74 -19.07 -7.20
C LEU A 75 -5.34 -18.08 -6.09
N GLN A 76 -5.30 -18.52 -4.83
CA GLN A 76 -4.82 -17.72 -3.70
C GLN A 76 -3.31 -17.48 -3.78
N GLU A 77 -2.50 -18.49 -4.11
CA GLU A 77 -1.06 -18.39 -4.33
C GLU A 77 -0.76 -17.42 -5.49
N GLY A 78 -1.54 -17.51 -6.57
CA GLY A 78 -1.49 -16.59 -7.71
C GLY A 78 -1.78 -15.14 -7.33
N GLU A 79 -2.80 -14.90 -6.51
CA GLU A 79 -3.17 -13.57 -6.01
C GLU A 79 -2.10 -12.98 -5.08
N ASN A 80 -1.54 -13.81 -4.22
CA ASN A 80 -0.54 -13.43 -3.22
C ASN A 80 0.88 -13.31 -3.78
N ASN A 81 1.11 -13.79 -5.01
CA ASN A 81 2.44 -13.93 -5.61
C ASN A 81 3.36 -14.84 -4.77
N ASP A 82 2.82 -15.98 -4.32
CA ASP A 82 3.55 -17.06 -3.67
C ASP A 82 4.03 -18.08 -4.72
N LYS A 83 5.25 -18.60 -4.59
CA LYS A 83 5.86 -19.50 -5.59
C LYS A 83 5.16 -20.88 -5.57
N PHE A 84 4.82 -21.44 -6.74
CA PHE A 84 4.16 -22.74 -6.84
C PHE A 84 5.01 -23.95 -6.41
N PHE A 85 6.34 -23.82 -6.26
CA PHE A 85 7.18 -24.91 -5.76
C PHE A 85 6.82 -25.33 -4.32
N THR A 86 6.28 -24.41 -3.52
CA THR A 86 5.89 -24.67 -2.12
C THR A 86 4.44 -25.12 -1.97
N HIS A 87 3.80 -25.53 -3.06
CA HIS A 87 2.40 -25.92 -3.07
C HIS A 87 2.14 -27.15 -2.17
N PRO A 88 1.12 -27.12 -1.29
CA PRO A 88 0.89 -28.17 -0.31
C PRO A 88 0.30 -29.45 -0.94
N ARG A 89 1.15 -30.44 -1.22
CA ARG A 89 0.71 -31.77 -1.74
C ARG A 89 0.25 -32.76 -0.66
N ASN A 90 0.72 -32.58 0.57
CA ASN A 90 0.47 -33.49 1.69
C ASN A 90 -0.54 -32.90 2.69
N PRO A 91 -1.35 -33.70 3.40
CA PRO A 91 -2.34 -33.19 4.37
C PRO A 91 -1.67 -32.40 5.52
N LYS A 92 -0.46 -32.79 5.94
CA LYS A 92 0.33 -32.05 6.94
C LYS A 92 0.78 -30.68 6.41
N ALA A 93 1.18 -30.59 5.15
CA ALA A 93 1.59 -29.35 4.51
C ALA A 93 0.37 -28.43 4.26
N LEU A 94 -0.77 -29.01 3.91
CA LEU A 94 -2.05 -28.30 3.76
C LEU A 94 -2.49 -27.67 5.09
N ALA A 95 -2.44 -28.42 6.19
CA ALA A 95 -2.76 -27.88 7.52
C ALA A 95 -1.81 -26.72 7.91
N ALA A 96 -0.52 -26.85 7.61
CA ALA A 96 0.46 -25.78 7.86
C ALA A 96 0.21 -24.54 6.97
N TYR A 97 -0.11 -24.74 5.70
CA TYR A 97 -0.45 -23.68 4.77
C TYR A 97 -1.69 -22.90 5.24
N LEU A 98 -2.77 -23.61 5.57
CA LEU A 98 -4.02 -23.00 6.06
C LEU A 98 -3.82 -22.24 7.37
N PHE A 99 -2.96 -22.75 8.27
CA PHE A 99 -2.61 -22.06 9.50
C PHE A 99 -1.86 -20.74 9.23
N ALA A 100 -0.82 -20.80 8.37
CA ALA A 100 -0.02 -19.64 8.02
C ALA A 100 -0.79 -18.60 7.19
N HIS A 101 -1.80 -19.02 6.43
CA HIS A 101 -2.61 -18.15 5.56
C HIS A 101 -3.91 -17.65 6.20
N ASN A 102 -3.98 -17.69 7.54
CA ASN A 102 -5.11 -17.16 8.26
C ASN A 102 -4.97 -15.64 8.50
N HIS A 103 -6.09 -14.91 8.45
CA HIS A 103 -6.13 -13.48 8.74
C HIS A 103 -5.64 -13.16 10.17
N LEU A 104 -5.88 -14.05 11.13
CA LEU A 104 -5.37 -13.91 12.49
C LEU A 104 -3.83 -13.95 12.54
N PHE A 105 -3.21 -14.83 11.74
CA PHE A 105 -1.76 -14.91 11.65
C PHE A 105 -1.18 -13.61 11.06
N TYR A 106 -1.79 -13.09 9.99
CA TYR A 106 -1.35 -11.81 9.40
C TYR A 106 -1.55 -10.61 10.34
N MET A 107 -2.59 -10.61 11.16
CA MET A 107 -2.80 -9.56 12.17
C MET A 107 -1.78 -9.65 13.31
N MET A 108 -1.44 -10.86 13.74
CA MET A 108 -0.39 -11.09 14.71
C MET A 108 0.97 -10.57 14.22
N GLU A 109 1.34 -10.85 12.96
CA GLU A 109 2.57 -10.32 12.35
C GLU A 109 2.60 -8.79 12.37
N LEU A 110 1.48 -8.15 11.96
CA LEU A 110 1.38 -6.70 11.87
C LEU A 110 1.47 -6.04 13.25
N VAL A 111 0.73 -6.57 14.24
CA VAL A 111 0.71 -6.02 15.60
C VAL A 111 2.07 -6.19 16.27
N THR A 112 2.72 -7.34 16.11
CA THR A 112 4.07 -7.59 16.68
C THR A 112 5.10 -6.64 16.06
N GLY A 113 5.06 -6.45 14.72
CA GLY A 113 5.91 -5.50 14.03
C GLY A 113 5.70 -4.06 14.49
N LEU A 114 4.45 -3.61 14.58
CA LEU A 114 4.10 -2.27 15.09
C LEU A 114 4.51 -2.07 16.55
N MET A 115 4.30 -3.08 17.39
CA MET A 115 4.71 -3.06 18.80
C MET A 115 6.22 -2.87 18.94
N LEU A 116 7.04 -3.61 18.17
CA LEU A 116 8.50 -3.48 18.20
C LEU A 116 8.99 -2.09 17.78
N LEU A 117 8.32 -1.46 16.80
CA LEU A 117 8.65 -0.09 16.38
C LEU A 117 8.24 0.92 17.46
N MET A 118 7.03 0.79 18.01
CA MET A 118 6.51 1.70 19.05
C MET A 118 7.27 1.59 20.37
N LEU A 119 7.86 0.42 20.68
CA LEU A 119 8.67 0.23 21.89
C LEU A 119 9.85 1.21 21.95
N SER A 120 10.35 1.66 20.79
CA SER A 120 11.41 2.68 20.70
C SER A 120 11.03 4.02 21.34
N LEU A 121 9.74 4.34 21.53
CA LEU A 121 9.30 5.57 22.19
C LEU A 121 9.48 5.53 23.71
N CYS A 122 9.49 4.32 24.27
CA CYS A 122 9.58 4.08 25.72
C CYS A 122 11.02 3.75 26.17
N GLU A 123 11.87 3.33 25.24
CA GLU A 123 13.27 2.98 25.45
C GLU A 123 14.14 4.25 25.52
N ALA A 124 15.24 4.22 26.29
CA ALA A 124 16.17 5.34 26.33
C ALA A 124 16.86 5.54 24.95
N PRO A 125 16.95 6.79 24.42
CA PRO A 125 16.38 8.04 24.95
C PRO A 125 14.85 8.13 24.75
N ALA A 126 14.11 8.13 25.86
CA ALA A 126 12.65 8.01 25.86
C ALA A 126 11.98 9.38 25.87
N VAL A 127 10.76 9.44 25.32
CA VAL A 127 9.87 10.57 25.56
C VAL A 127 9.58 10.64 27.06
N PRO A 128 9.77 11.78 27.76
CA PRO A 128 9.71 11.86 29.22
C PRO A 128 8.41 11.31 29.84
N THR A 129 7.30 11.43 29.13
CA THR A 129 5.97 10.96 29.57
C THR A 129 5.75 9.46 29.41
N LEU A 130 6.54 8.78 28.57
CA LEU A 130 6.39 7.36 28.21
C LEU A 130 7.57 6.50 28.67
N ARG A 131 8.45 7.06 29.52
CA ARG A 131 9.64 6.36 29.99
C ARG A 131 9.26 5.15 30.84
N LEU A 132 9.71 3.97 30.42
CA LEU A 132 9.57 2.72 31.16
C LEU A 132 10.90 2.30 31.77
N ASP A 133 10.83 1.60 32.91
CA ASP A 133 12.00 0.99 33.53
C ASP A 133 12.66 -0.04 32.59
N VAL A 134 13.97 -0.25 32.78
CA VAL A 134 14.80 -1.09 31.91
C VAL A 134 14.27 -2.52 31.78
N TYR A 135 13.88 -3.12 32.91
CA TYR A 135 13.33 -4.47 32.91
C TYR A 135 11.97 -4.57 32.19
N ILE A 136 11.12 -3.52 32.26
CA ILE A 136 9.79 -3.55 31.63
C ILE A 136 9.94 -3.54 30.11
N HIS A 137 10.68 -2.58 29.55
CA HIS A 137 10.81 -2.54 28.10
C HIS A 137 11.63 -3.72 27.55
N ALA A 138 12.65 -4.21 28.27
CA ALA A 138 13.41 -5.39 27.84
C ALA A 138 12.57 -6.67 27.85
N THR A 139 11.68 -6.86 28.83
CA THR A 139 10.76 -8.02 28.86
C THR A 139 9.69 -7.94 27.77
N LEU A 140 9.16 -6.74 27.49
CA LEU A 140 8.26 -6.51 26.35
C LEU A 140 8.94 -6.78 25.01
N GLU A 141 10.21 -6.37 24.86
CA GLU A 141 11.01 -6.66 23.68
C GLU A 141 11.20 -8.18 23.49
N LEU A 142 11.61 -8.89 24.54
CA LEU A 142 11.77 -10.34 24.48
C LEU A 142 10.45 -11.05 24.14
N LEU A 143 9.33 -10.60 24.72
CA LEU A 143 8.01 -11.14 24.39
C LEU A 143 7.69 -10.95 22.90
N ALA A 144 7.91 -9.76 22.35
CA ALA A 144 7.68 -9.50 20.94
C ALA A 144 8.63 -10.31 20.03
N LEU A 145 9.91 -10.43 20.38
CA LEU A 145 10.88 -11.23 19.61
C LEU A 145 10.56 -12.72 19.65
N THR A 146 10.04 -13.26 20.77
CA THR A 146 9.58 -14.65 20.83
C THR A 146 8.36 -14.91 19.94
N LEU A 147 7.44 -13.94 19.82
CA LEU A 147 6.33 -14.01 18.86
C LEU A 147 6.85 -14.04 17.41
N VAL A 148 7.83 -13.20 17.06
CA VAL A 148 8.49 -13.25 15.74
C VAL A 148 9.18 -14.60 15.51
N GLY A 149 9.82 -15.17 16.54
CA GLY A 149 10.40 -16.51 16.49
C GLY A 149 9.35 -17.58 16.20
N PHE A 150 8.19 -17.52 16.85
CA PHE A 150 7.06 -18.40 16.61
C PHE A 150 6.54 -18.30 15.16
N GLU A 151 6.44 -17.08 14.61
CA GLU A 151 6.07 -16.87 13.20
C GLU A 151 7.04 -17.56 12.23
N LEU A 152 8.35 -17.39 12.46
CA LEU A 152 9.39 -18.01 11.64
C LEU A 152 9.35 -19.54 11.73
N CYS A 153 9.12 -20.09 12.92
CA CYS A 153 8.94 -21.53 13.12
C CYS A 153 7.74 -22.07 12.33
N MET A 154 6.63 -21.34 12.30
CA MET A 154 5.44 -21.73 11.53
C MET A 154 5.67 -21.63 10.02
N LYS A 155 6.40 -20.60 9.55
CA LYS A 155 6.83 -20.49 8.14
C LYS A 155 7.80 -21.62 7.76
N LEU A 156 8.73 -21.98 8.64
CA LEU A 156 9.64 -23.11 8.44
C LEU A 156 8.88 -24.43 8.31
N ARG A 157 7.85 -24.65 9.14
CA ARG A 157 6.98 -25.84 9.08
C ARG A 157 6.22 -25.95 7.75
N TRP A 158 5.83 -24.82 7.16
CA TRP A 158 5.14 -24.78 5.87
C TRP A 158 6.11 -24.94 4.68
N LEU A 159 7.15 -24.11 4.60
CA LEU A 159 8.07 -24.03 3.44
C LEU A 159 9.08 -25.19 3.36
N GLY A 160 9.37 -25.81 4.50
CA GLY A 160 10.45 -26.79 4.64
C GLY A 160 11.83 -26.15 4.81
N PHE A 161 12.77 -26.91 5.39
CA PHE A 161 14.08 -26.41 5.82
C PHE A 161 14.96 -25.89 4.67
N HIS A 162 15.06 -26.65 3.57
CA HIS A 162 15.89 -26.29 2.43
C HIS A 162 15.42 -25.00 1.75
N THR A 163 14.11 -24.87 1.52
CA THR A 163 13.51 -23.65 0.94
C THR A 163 13.67 -22.44 1.87
N PHE A 164 13.50 -22.65 3.17
CA PHE A 164 13.61 -21.60 4.17
C PHE A 164 15.01 -20.97 4.22
N ILE A 165 16.06 -21.80 4.17
CA ILE A 165 17.46 -21.33 4.19
C ILE A 165 17.85 -20.66 2.87
N ARG A 166 17.38 -21.18 1.73
CA ARG A 166 17.69 -20.60 0.43
C ARG A 166 17.06 -19.21 0.23
N HIS A 167 15.93 -18.94 0.90
CA HIS A 167 15.23 -17.67 0.77
C HIS A 167 15.93 -16.56 1.59
N ARG A 168 16.63 -15.65 0.88
CA ARG A 168 17.48 -14.60 1.49
C ARG A 168 16.75 -13.73 2.52
N ARG A 169 15.50 -13.35 2.25
CA ARG A 169 14.74 -12.44 3.14
C ARG A 169 14.44 -13.06 4.50
N THR A 170 14.05 -14.34 4.55
CA THR A 170 13.81 -15.04 5.82
C THR A 170 15.10 -15.24 6.59
N MET A 171 16.22 -15.48 5.89
CA MET A 171 17.53 -15.55 6.51
C MET A 171 17.95 -14.23 7.15
N VAL A 172 17.85 -13.09 6.43
CA VAL A 172 18.16 -11.78 7.01
C VAL A 172 17.26 -11.49 8.22
N LYS A 173 15.95 -11.78 8.14
CA LYS A 173 15.02 -11.63 9.28
C LYS A 173 15.44 -12.50 10.48
N THR A 174 15.92 -13.73 10.24
CA THR A 174 16.38 -14.65 11.28
C THR A 174 17.68 -14.16 11.92
N SER A 175 18.63 -13.65 11.13
CA SER A 175 19.87 -13.05 11.62
C SER A 175 19.61 -11.81 12.47
N VAL A 176 18.72 -10.92 12.04
CA VAL A 176 18.33 -9.72 12.80
C VAL A 176 17.60 -10.10 14.09
N LEU A 177 16.71 -11.10 14.04
CA LEU A 177 16.05 -11.65 15.23
C LEU A 177 17.06 -12.16 16.25
N LEU A 178 18.04 -12.96 15.82
CA LEU A 178 19.06 -13.50 16.71
C LEU A 178 19.91 -12.40 17.34
N LEU A 179 20.33 -11.41 16.55
CA LEU A 179 21.10 -10.26 17.03
C LEU A 179 20.32 -9.47 18.10
N GLN A 180 19.06 -9.12 17.81
CA GLN A 180 18.22 -8.36 18.74
C GLN A 180 17.86 -9.16 19.99
N PHE A 181 17.67 -10.49 19.87
CA PHE A 181 17.38 -11.35 21.01
C PHE A 181 18.55 -11.42 21.98
N VAL A 182 19.79 -11.57 21.46
CA VAL A 182 21.00 -11.55 22.28
C VAL A 182 21.15 -10.21 22.99
N GLU A 183 20.97 -9.09 22.27
CA GLU A 183 21.09 -7.77 22.86
C GLU A 183 20.02 -7.48 23.92
N ALA A 184 18.77 -7.89 23.69
CA ALA A 184 17.70 -7.75 24.68
C ALA A 184 18.02 -8.51 25.97
N ILE A 185 18.60 -9.71 25.89
CA ILE A 185 19.10 -10.45 27.07
C ILE A 185 20.24 -9.70 27.73
N VAL A 186 21.20 -9.18 26.96
CA VAL A 186 22.34 -8.41 27.52
C VAL A 186 21.86 -7.18 28.27
N VAL A 187 20.89 -6.42 27.74
CA VAL A 187 20.28 -5.28 28.41
C VAL A 187 19.57 -5.71 29.69
N LEU A 188 18.81 -6.81 29.65
CA LEU A 188 18.12 -7.35 30.82
C LEU A 188 19.09 -7.80 31.93
N VAL A 189 20.23 -8.39 31.58
CA VAL A 189 21.23 -8.83 32.58
C VAL A 189 22.00 -7.63 33.14
N ARG A 190 22.41 -6.68 32.28
CA ARG A 190 23.22 -5.53 32.68
C ARG A 190 22.42 -4.42 33.37
N GLN A 191 21.09 -4.42 33.25
CA GLN A 191 20.18 -3.38 33.74
C GLN A 191 20.54 -1.94 33.29
N THR A 192 21.36 -1.83 32.25
CA THR A 192 21.86 -0.59 31.66
C THR A 192 21.78 -0.70 30.15
N SER A 193 21.28 0.35 29.50
CA SER A 193 21.26 0.44 28.03
C SER A 193 22.65 0.81 27.54
N HIS A 194 23.20 0.01 26.64
CA HIS A 194 24.40 0.36 25.85
C HIS A 194 23.96 1.05 24.55
N LEU A 195 24.90 1.39 23.67
CA LEU A 195 24.56 1.93 22.34
C LEU A 195 23.81 0.89 21.52
N ARG A 196 22.53 1.12 21.23
CA ARG A 196 21.63 0.14 20.58
C ARG A 196 21.29 0.51 19.14
N VAL A 197 22.31 0.72 18.32
CA VAL A 197 22.17 1.06 16.89
C VAL A 197 21.39 -0.02 16.10
N THR A 198 21.45 -1.27 16.53
CA THR A 198 20.72 -2.42 15.96
C THR A 198 19.20 -2.27 15.97
N ARG A 199 18.64 -1.40 16.82
CA ARG A 199 17.22 -1.01 16.79
C ARG A 199 16.81 -0.49 15.42
N ALA A 200 17.72 0.17 14.69
CA ALA A 200 17.48 0.69 13.34
C ALA A 200 17.10 -0.40 12.32
N LEU A 201 17.36 -1.68 12.64
CA LEU A 201 17.00 -2.84 11.80
C LEU A 201 15.58 -3.38 12.08
N ARG A 202 14.91 -2.98 13.17
CA ARG A 202 13.53 -3.42 13.52
C ARG A 202 12.48 -3.23 12.41
N PRO A 203 12.54 -2.20 11.54
CA PRO A 203 11.59 -2.06 10.44
C PRO A 203 11.51 -3.26 9.51
N ILE A 204 12.53 -4.13 9.47
CA ILE A 204 12.48 -5.37 8.71
C ILE A 204 11.31 -6.27 9.09
N PHE A 205 10.92 -6.27 10.37
CA PHE A 205 9.80 -7.09 10.86
C PHE A 205 8.47 -6.60 10.30
N LEU A 206 8.29 -5.28 10.18
CA LEU A 206 7.11 -4.67 9.56
C LEU A 206 7.11 -4.84 8.04
N VAL A 207 8.25 -4.67 7.38
CA VAL A 207 8.39 -4.83 5.91
C VAL A 207 8.12 -6.26 5.45
N ASP A 208 8.45 -7.27 6.26
CA ASP A 208 8.19 -8.67 5.94
C ASP A 208 6.72 -9.09 6.12
N CYS A 209 5.89 -8.30 6.84
CA CYS A 209 4.47 -8.59 7.05
C CYS A 209 3.69 -8.70 5.74
N ARG A 210 2.64 -9.53 5.74
CA ARG A 210 1.78 -9.71 4.56
C ARG A 210 1.09 -8.41 4.10
N TYR A 211 0.53 -7.63 5.03
CA TYR A 211 -0.17 -6.37 4.70
C TYR A 211 0.76 -5.29 4.13
N CYS A 212 2.03 -5.30 4.51
CA CYS A 212 3.05 -4.35 4.05
C CYS A 212 3.75 -4.82 2.76
N GLY A 213 3.15 -5.73 1.99
CA GLY A 213 3.72 -6.22 0.73
C GLY A 213 3.97 -5.12 -0.30
N ALA A 214 3.16 -4.06 -0.32
CA ALA A 214 3.38 -2.89 -1.17
C ALA A 214 4.64 -2.10 -0.76
N VAL A 215 4.79 -1.81 0.54
CA VAL A 215 5.96 -1.14 1.12
C VAL A 215 7.25 -1.88 0.76
N ARG A 216 7.22 -3.22 0.89
CA ARG A 216 8.36 -4.09 0.54
C ARG A 216 8.72 -4.00 -0.94
N ARG A 217 7.73 -3.98 -1.84
CA ARG A 217 7.96 -3.84 -3.28
C ARG A 217 8.57 -2.48 -3.60
N ASN A 218 8.00 -1.40 -3.06
CA ASN A 218 8.51 -0.04 -3.25
C ASN A 218 9.97 0.08 -2.77
N LEU A 219 10.28 -0.41 -1.57
CA LEU A 219 11.63 -0.37 -1.01
C LEU A 219 12.62 -1.16 -1.88
N ARG A 220 12.24 -2.35 -2.35
CA ARG A 220 13.08 -3.13 -3.28
C ARG A 220 13.34 -2.36 -4.58
N GLN A 221 12.32 -1.75 -5.16
CA GLN A 221 12.43 -1.01 -6.42
C GLN A 221 13.37 0.19 -6.28
N ILE A 222 13.31 0.92 -5.16
CA ILE A 222 14.24 2.03 -4.85
C ILE A 222 15.70 1.52 -4.80
N PHE A 223 15.96 0.38 -4.15
CA PHE A 223 17.31 -0.20 -4.13
C PHE A 223 17.75 -0.77 -5.48
N GLN A 224 16.82 -1.21 -6.33
CA GLN A 224 17.13 -1.70 -7.68
C GLN A 224 17.47 -0.58 -8.67
N SER A 225 16.94 0.63 -8.47
CA SER A 225 17.31 1.81 -9.27
C SER A 225 18.58 2.51 -8.78
N LEU A 226 19.12 2.11 -7.62
CA LEU A 226 20.31 2.72 -7.01
C LEU A 226 21.58 2.66 -7.89
N PRO A 227 21.87 1.59 -8.66
CA PRO A 227 23.08 1.55 -9.49
C PRO A 227 23.15 2.70 -10.51
N SER A 228 22.06 2.97 -11.25
CA SER A 228 22.01 4.07 -12.22
C SER A 228 22.08 5.45 -11.55
N PHE A 229 21.59 5.56 -10.31
CA PHE A 229 21.74 6.77 -9.51
C PHE A 229 23.20 7.03 -9.15
N ILE A 230 23.97 6.00 -8.79
CA ILE A 230 25.37 6.13 -8.38
C ILE A 230 26.24 6.71 -9.51
N ASP A 231 26.00 6.31 -10.75
CA ASP A 231 26.78 6.79 -11.91
C ASP A 231 26.67 8.32 -12.10
N ILE A 232 25.44 8.86 -12.02
CA ILE A 232 25.20 10.30 -12.18
C ILE A 232 25.54 11.06 -10.89
N LEU A 233 25.36 10.46 -9.72
CA LEU A 233 25.84 11.03 -8.46
C LEU A 233 27.37 11.21 -8.50
N LEU A 234 28.10 10.27 -9.07
CA LEU A 234 29.56 10.39 -9.24
C LEU A 234 29.90 11.58 -10.14
N LEU A 235 29.18 11.75 -11.26
CA LEU A 235 29.34 12.92 -12.14
C LEU A 235 29.08 14.23 -11.40
N LEU A 236 28.02 14.28 -10.59
CA LEU A 236 27.67 15.44 -9.77
C LEU A 236 28.79 15.77 -8.76
N LEU A 237 29.25 14.77 -8.01
CA LEU A 237 30.32 14.96 -7.03
C LEU A 237 31.64 15.36 -7.70
N PHE A 238 31.90 14.88 -8.92
CA PHE A 238 33.07 15.26 -9.70
C PHE A 238 33.07 16.76 -10.06
N PHE A 239 31.95 17.28 -10.59
CA PHE A 239 31.83 18.72 -10.88
C PHE A 239 31.90 19.56 -9.59
N MET A 240 31.27 19.09 -8.52
CA MET A 240 31.29 19.78 -7.23
C MET A 240 32.71 19.95 -6.70
N VAL A 241 33.55 18.89 -6.81
CA VAL A 241 34.97 18.97 -6.42
C VAL A 241 35.75 19.94 -7.31
N ILE A 242 35.50 19.97 -8.63
CA ILE A 242 36.14 20.95 -9.53
C ILE A 242 35.78 22.38 -9.13
N PHE A 243 34.50 22.66 -8.90
CA PHE A 243 34.05 23.99 -8.49
C PHE A 243 34.53 24.35 -7.08
N ALA A 244 34.67 23.38 -6.17
CA ALA A 244 35.23 23.63 -4.84
C ALA A 244 36.69 24.02 -4.90
N ILE A 245 37.49 23.34 -5.74
CA ILE A 245 38.90 23.70 -5.97
C ILE A 245 38.99 25.10 -6.61
N LEU A 246 38.16 25.36 -7.64
CA LEU A 246 38.14 26.65 -8.32
C LEU A 246 37.72 27.78 -7.37
N GLY A 247 36.66 27.57 -6.58
CA GLY A 247 36.14 28.52 -5.59
C GLY A 247 37.16 28.80 -4.49
N PHE A 248 37.84 27.77 -3.99
CA PHE A 248 38.94 27.92 -3.04
C PHE A 248 40.07 28.78 -3.64
N CYS A 249 40.52 28.48 -4.86
CA CYS A 249 41.56 29.28 -5.52
C CYS A 249 41.14 30.74 -5.77
N LEU A 250 39.86 31.00 -6.04
CA LEU A 250 39.36 32.33 -6.41
C LEU A 250 39.03 33.20 -5.19
N PHE A 251 38.50 32.62 -4.11
CA PHE A 251 37.94 33.36 -2.98
C PHE A 251 38.73 33.24 -1.67
N SER A 252 39.68 32.28 -1.54
CA SER A 252 40.47 32.08 -0.30
C SER A 252 41.29 33.30 0.14
N THR A 253 41.62 34.21 -0.79
CA THR A 253 42.35 35.45 -0.48
C THR A 253 41.52 36.45 0.34
N ASN A 254 40.21 36.25 0.43
CA ASN A 254 39.32 37.15 1.14
C ASN A 254 39.17 36.74 2.61
N SER A 255 39.82 37.47 3.52
CA SER A 255 39.75 37.19 4.96
C SER A 255 38.35 37.34 5.57
N SER A 256 37.48 38.12 4.92
CA SER A 256 36.09 38.32 5.35
C SER A 256 35.14 37.18 4.92
N ASP A 257 35.61 36.22 4.13
CA ASP A 257 34.81 35.11 3.64
C ASP A 257 35.01 33.88 4.56
N PRO A 258 33.97 33.42 5.29
CA PRO A 258 34.07 32.20 6.08
C PRO A 258 33.92 30.91 5.26
N TYR A 259 33.40 30.98 4.03
CA TYR A 259 32.96 29.81 3.26
C TYR A 259 34.09 29.14 2.46
N PHE A 260 35.06 29.91 1.96
CA PHE A 260 36.13 29.42 1.07
C PHE A 260 37.52 29.46 1.72
N LYS A 261 37.61 29.32 3.05
CA LYS A 261 38.88 29.39 3.80
C LYS A 261 39.76 28.16 3.64
N THR A 262 39.15 26.98 3.62
CA THR A 262 39.82 25.70 3.40
C THR A 262 39.12 24.94 2.27
N LEU A 263 39.79 23.91 1.75
CA LEU A 263 39.20 23.06 0.71
C LEU A 263 37.95 22.32 1.25
N GLU A 264 37.97 21.90 2.52
CA GLU A 264 36.83 21.26 3.17
C GLU A 264 35.65 22.21 3.32
N ASP A 265 35.88 23.43 3.83
CA ASP A 265 34.83 24.44 3.96
C ASP A 265 34.22 24.79 2.60
N SER A 266 35.05 24.83 1.54
CA SER A 266 34.62 25.10 0.18
C SER A 266 33.72 23.97 -0.35
N LEU A 267 34.12 22.72 -0.13
CA LEU A 267 33.32 21.54 -0.51
C LEU A 267 31.97 21.51 0.21
N VAL A 268 31.97 21.72 1.54
CA VAL A 268 30.73 21.75 2.34
C VAL A 268 29.85 22.91 1.92
N SER A 269 30.41 24.11 1.73
CA SER A 269 29.65 25.30 1.34
C SER A 269 28.99 25.14 -0.03
N LEU A 270 29.67 24.51 -0.99
CA LEU A 270 29.10 24.20 -2.30
C LEU A 270 28.09 23.06 -2.23
N PHE A 271 28.33 22.02 -1.43
CA PHE A 271 27.34 20.96 -1.19
C PHE A 271 26.03 21.52 -0.59
N VAL A 272 26.12 22.47 0.33
CA VAL A 272 24.95 23.18 0.87
C VAL A 272 24.32 24.09 -0.20
N LEU A 273 25.13 24.77 -1.02
CA LEU A 273 24.65 25.60 -2.13
C LEU A 273 23.93 24.80 -3.21
N LEU A 274 24.31 23.55 -3.45
CA LEU A 274 23.62 22.64 -4.37
C LEU A 274 22.15 22.47 -3.99
N THR A 275 21.85 22.48 -2.68
CA THR A 275 20.48 22.43 -2.16
C THR A 275 19.83 23.81 -2.03
N THR A 276 20.54 24.86 -2.42
CA THR A 276 20.14 26.28 -2.31
C THR A 276 19.87 26.77 -0.89
N ALA A 277 20.34 26.06 0.13
CA ALA A 277 20.04 26.36 1.53
C ALA A 277 20.77 27.58 2.10
N ASN A 278 21.95 27.91 1.56
CA ASN A 278 22.79 29.04 1.98
C ASN A 278 22.92 30.13 0.90
N TYR A 279 22.03 30.15 -0.10
CA TYR A 279 21.96 31.23 -1.09
C TYR A 279 20.99 32.31 -0.60
N PRO A 280 21.35 33.61 -0.60
CA PRO A 280 22.52 34.23 -1.24
C PRO A 280 23.78 34.32 -0.35
N ASP A 281 23.71 33.94 0.92
CA ASP A 281 24.73 34.21 1.94
C ASP A 281 26.15 33.79 1.55
N VAL A 282 26.32 32.60 0.96
CA VAL A 282 27.62 32.07 0.50
C VAL A 282 28.29 32.93 -0.59
N MET A 283 27.50 33.67 -1.37
CA MET A 283 27.98 34.52 -2.46
C MET A 283 28.29 35.94 -1.99
N MET A 284 27.63 36.43 -0.94
CA MET A 284 27.66 37.85 -0.56
C MET A 284 29.07 38.41 -0.26
N PRO A 285 29.97 37.71 0.46
CA PRO A 285 31.33 38.20 0.70
C PRO A 285 32.13 38.40 -0.61
N ALA A 286 32.01 37.45 -1.54
CA ALA A 286 32.67 37.50 -2.83
C ALA A 286 32.07 38.56 -3.76
N TYR A 287 30.75 38.72 -3.72
CA TYR A 287 30.01 39.69 -4.54
C TYR A 287 30.23 41.14 -4.10
N SER A 288 30.32 41.37 -2.79
CA SER A 288 30.64 42.69 -2.20
C SER A 288 32.00 43.20 -2.68
N LYS A 289 32.99 42.30 -2.79
CA LYS A 289 34.34 42.63 -3.26
C LYS A 289 34.39 42.84 -4.78
N ASN A 290 33.75 41.97 -5.55
CA ASN A 290 33.66 42.11 -7.00
C ASN A 290 32.31 41.61 -7.50
N ARG A 291 31.56 42.47 -8.19
CA ARG A 291 30.23 42.14 -8.73
C ARG A 291 30.27 40.99 -9.73
N TRP A 292 31.40 40.80 -10.43
CA TRP A 292 31.59 39.71 -11.38
C TRP A 292 31.72 38.33 -10.72
N SER A 293 31.96 38.26 -9.41
CA SER A 293 31.98 36.99 -8.66
C SER A 293 30.64 36.25 -8.74
N CYS A 294 29.53 36.93 -9.02
CA CYS A 294 28.23 36.28 -9.22
C CYS A 294 28.23 35.27 -10.37
N VAL A 295 29.08 35.46 -11.38
CA VAL A 295 29.16 34.58 -12.55
C VAL A 295 29.55 33.16 -12.13
N PHE A 296 30.47 33.01 -11.16
CA PHE A 296 30.85 31.71 -10.62
C PHE A 296 29.64 30.95 -10.07
N PHE A 297 28.87 31.60 -9.20
CA PHE A 297 27.70 30.99 -8.55
C PHE A 297 26.54 30.73 -9.53
N ILE A 298 26.32 31.63 -10.49
CA ILE A 298 25.30 31.45 -11.54
C ILE A 298 25.66 30.25 -12.42
N VAL A 299 26.92 30.13 -12.85
CA VAL A 299 27.39 29.00 -13.67
C VAL A 299 27.29 27.69 -12.87
N TYR A 300 27.73 27.70 -11.60
CA TYR A 300 27.60 26.55 -10.70
C TYR A 300 26.15 26.06 -10.58
N LEU A 301 25.21 26.95 -10.24
CA LEU A 301 23.79 26.59 -10.11
C LEU A 301 23.16 26.17 -11.45
N SER A 302 23.58 26.78 -12.57
CA SER A 302 23.10 26.40 -13.90
C SER A 302 23.50 24.97 -14.25
N ILE A 303 24.76 24.60 -13.99
CA ILE A 303 25.30 23.29 -14.32
C ILE A 303 24.85 22.25 -13.30
N GLU A 304 25.08 22.47 -12.00
CA GLU A 304 24.86 21.41 -11.01
C GLU A 304 23.40 21.26 -10.61
N LEU A 305 22.70 22.35 -10.31
CA LEU A 305 21.32 22.29 -9.85
C LEU A 305 20.34 22.12 -11.03
N TYR A 306 20.38 22.99 -12.03
CA TYR A 306 19.36 22.94 -13.09
C TYR A 306 19.61 21.84 -14.12
N PHE A 307 20.87 21.53 -14.43
CA PHE A 307 21.20 20.50 -15.40
C PHE A 307 21.42 19.13 -14.74
N ILE A 308 22.46 18.97 -13.91
CA ILE A 308 22.85 17.64 -13.39
C ILE A 308 21.80 17.07 -12.42
N MET A 309 21.28 17.85 -11.44
CA MET A 309 20.28 17.33 -10.49
C MET A 309 18.95 16.95 -11.16
N ASN A 310 18.50 17.72 -12.16
CA ASN A 310 17.28 17.36 -12.91
C ASN A 310 17.51 16.15 -13.83
N LEU A 311 18.72 16.02 -14.42
CA LEU A 311 19.11 14.82 -15.17
C LEU A 311 19.12 13.57 -14.28
N LEU A 312 19.69 13.69 -13.07
CA LEU A 312 19.69 12.64 -12.05
C LEU A 312 18.27 12.19 -11.72
N LEU A 313 17.36 13.14 -11.44
CA LEU A 313 15.97 12.84 -11.14
C LEU A 313 15.27 12.12 -12.31
N ALA A 314 15.51 12.58 -13.54
CA ALA A 314 14.92 11.97 -14.74
C ALA A 314 15.38 10.51 -14.94
N VAL A 315 16.69 10.24 -14.84
CA VAL A 315 17.21 8.88 -15.02
C VAL A 315 16.73 7.94 -13.91
N VAL A 316 16.67 8.40 -12.66
CA VAL A 316 16.11 7.61 -11.56
C VAL A 316 14.63 7.31 -11.79
N PHE A 317 13.86 8.28 -12.28
CA PHE A 317 12.45 8.09 -12.55
C PHE A 317 12.20 7.09 -13.70
N ASP A 318 12.95 7.19 -14.80
CA ASP A 318 12.81 6.29 -15.94
C ASP A 318 13.19 4.85 -15.56
N THR A 319 14.32 4.66 -14.88
CA THR A 319 14.73 3.33 -14.39
C THR A 319 13.74 2.75 -13.39
N PHE A 320 13.18 3.57 -12.48
CA PHE A 320 12.15 3.15 -11.56
C PHE A 320 10.87 2.67 -12.30
N ASN A 321 10.42 3.42 -13.31
CA ASN A 321 9.25 3.05 -14.11
C ASN A 321 9.45 1.75 -14.89
N ASP A 322 10.64 1.53 -15.45
CA ASP A 322 10.96 0.29 -16.14
C ASP A 322 10.94 -0.92 -15.21
N VAL A 323 11.52 -0.78 -14.01
CA VAL A 323 11.46 -1.82 -12.96
C VAL A 323 10.01 -2.07 -12.53
N GLU A 324 9.18 -1.03 -12.38
CA GLU A 324 7.76 -1.17 -12.05
C GLU A 324 6.99 -1.92 -13.15
N LYS A 325 7.22 -1.55 -14.42
CA LYS A 325 6.59 -2.18 -15.59
C LYS A 325 6.95 -3.67 -15.69
N MET A 326 8.24 -4.01 -15.54
CA MET A 326 8.69 -5.41 -15.56
C MET A 326 8.08 -6.20 -14.40
N LYS A 327 7.99 -5.59 -13.21
CA LYS A 327 7.37 -6.25 -12.06
C LYS A 327 5.87 -6.48 -12.27
N PHE A 328 5.16 -5.51 -12.82
CA PHE A 328 3.74 -5.63 -13.16
C PHE A 328 3.50 -6.75 -14.18
N LYS A 329 4.32 -6.83 -15.24
CA LYS A 329 4.30 -7.93 -16.23
C LYS A 329 4.47 -9.29 -15.54
N SER A 330 5.48 -9.42 -14.68
CA SER A 330 5.76 -10.66 -13.93
C SER A 330 4.57 -11.08 -13.02
N LEU A 331 3.94 -10.12 -12.33
CA LEU A 331 2.75 -10.39 -11.50
C LEU A 331 1.55 -10.87 -12.31
N LEU A 332 1.31 -10.31 -13.49
CA LEU A 332 0.24 -10.76 -14.38
C LEU A 332 0.49 -12.18 -14.92
N LEU A 333 1.72 -12.47 -15.35
CA LEU A 333 2.09 -13.81 -15.81
C LEU A 333 1.94 -14.85 -14.70
N HIS A 334 2.34 -14.52 -13.46
CA HIS A 334 2.17 -15.41 -12.31
C HIS A 334 0.70 -15.70 -12.02
N LYS A 335 -0.16 -14.68 -12.02
CA LYS A 335 -1.62 -14.84 -11.91
C LYS A 335 -2.19 -15.72 -13.01
N ARG A 336 -1.72 -15.55 -14.25
CA ARG A 336 -2.16 -16.36 -15.39
C ARG A 336 -1.78 -17.83 -15.22
N SER A 337 -0.55 -18.11 -14.81
CA SER A 337 -0.10 -19.49 -14.51
C SER A 337 -0.95 -20.15 -13.41
N ALA A 338 -1.32 -19.42 -12.36
CA ALA A 338 -2.23 -19.94 -11.33
C ALA A 338 -3.62 -20.32 -11.89
N ILE A 339 -4.15 -19.49 -12.80
CA ILE A 339 -5.41 -19.77 -13.49
C ILE A 339 -5.28 -21.05 -14.34
N ASP A 340 -4.18 -21.21 -15.07
CA ASP A 340 -3.94 -22.41 -15.90
C ASP A 340 -3.91 -23.69 -15.04
N HIS A 341 -3.20 -23.68 -13.91
CA HIS A 341 -3.13 -24.82 -12.99
C HIS A 341 -4.50 -25.11 -12.35
N ALA A 342 -5.21 -24.08 -11.89
CA ALA A 342 -6.55 -24.23 -11.33
C ALA A 342 -7.55 -24.76 -12.39
N PHE A 343 -7.48 -24.27 -13.63
CA PHE A 343 -8.35 -24.74 -14.71
C PHE A 343 -8.11 -26.21 -15.02
N GLN A 344 -6.85 -26.65 -15.12
CA GLN A 344 -6.50 -28.06 -15.34
C GLN A 344 -7.06 -29.00 -14.26
N LEU A 345 -7.07 -28.56 -13.00
CA LEU A 345 -7.64 -29.32 -11.87
C LEU A 345 -9.18 -29.37 -11.88
N LEU A 346 -9.83 -28.34 -12.40
CA LEU A 346 -11.29 -28.22 -12.43
C LEU A 346 -11.92 -28.95 -13.61
N VAL A 347 -11.16 -29.14 -14.69
CA VAL A 347 -11.62 -29.85 -15.89
C VAL A 347 -11.70 -31.36 -15.62
N SER A 348 -12.81 -31.99 -16.04
CA SER A 348 -12.98 -33.44 -15.89
C SER A 348 -12.17 -34.19 -16.95
N ARG A 349 -11.51 -35.29 -16.55
CA ARG A 349 -10.86 -36.22 -17.49
C ARG A 349 -11.81 -36.75 -18.58
N GLN A 350 -13.11 -36.79 -18.31
CA GLN A 350 -14.13 -37.27 -19.25
C GLN A 350 -14.62 -36.19 -20.24
N ARG A 351 -14.44 -34.89 -19.92
CA ARG A 351 -14.83 -33.76 -20.79
C ARG A 351 -13.83 -32.62 -20.62
N PRO A 352 -12.78 -32.56 -21.47
CA PRO A 352 -11.71 -31.57 -21.35
C PRO A 352 -12.09 -30.16 -21.81
N THR A 353 -13.35 -29.94 -22.21
CA THR A 353 -13.75 -28.76 -23.00
C THR A 353 -14.11 -27.52 -22.18
N GLY A 354 -14.29 -27.64 -20.86
CA GLY A 354 -14.51 -26.46 -20.01
C GLY A 354 -14.99 -26.77 -18.59
N VAL A 355 -15.06 -25.72 -17.78
CA VAL A 355 -15.51 -25.80 -16.38
C VAL A 355 -17.03 -25.63 -16.29
N SER A 356 -17.71 -26.62 -15.73
CA SER A 356 -19.16 -26.58 -15.50
C SER A 356 -19.53 -25.71 -14.29
N LEU A 357 -20.78 -25.25 -14.22
CA LEU A 357 -21.30 -24.51 -13.07
C LEU A 357 -21.11 -25.26 -11.74
N LYS A 358 -21.24 -26.60 -11.74
CA LYS A 358 -21.04 -27.43 -10.54
C LYS A 358 -19.60 -27.38 -10.03
N GLN A 359 -18.63 -27.43 -10.94
CA GLN A 359 -17.21 -27.35 -10.59
C GLN A 359 -16.84 -25.95 -10.11
N PHE A 360 -17.37 -24.92 -10.78
CA PHE A 360 -17.20 -23.53 -10.36
C PHE A 360 -17.83 -23.27 -8.98
N ASP A 361 -19.02 -23.83 -8.72
CA ASP A 361 -19.68 -23.74 -7.41
C ASP A 361 -18.84 -24.39 -6.31
N GLY A 362 -18.21 -25.54 -6.60
CA GLY A 362 -17.28 -26.23 -5.73
C GLY A 362 -16.03 -25.41 -5.40
N LEU A 363 -15.38 -24.84 -6.42
CA LEU A 363 -14.24 -23.92 -6.26
C LEU A 363 -14.59 -22.74 -5.35
N MET A 364 -15.71 -22.09 -5.62
CA MET A 364 -16.12 -20.87 -4.92
C MET A 364 -16.39 -21.10 -3.43
N ARG A 365 -16.77 -22.32 -3.02
CA ARG A 365 -16.95 -22.66 -1.60
C ARG A 365 -15.65 -22.57 -0.81
N PHE A 366 -14.51 -22.88 -1.43
CA PHE A 366 -13.20 -22.81 -0.79
C PHE A 366 -12.52 -21.45 -1.02
N TYR A 367 -12.60 -20.90 -2.22
CA TYR A 367 -11.95 -19.62 -2.53
C TYR A 367 -12.63 -18.43 -1.83
N ARG A 368 -13.97 -18.38 -1.79
CA ARG A 368 -14.75 -17.35 -1.08
C ARG A 368 -15.98 -17.94 -0.38
N PRO A 369 -15.82 -18.51 0.84
CA PRO A 369 -16.88 -19.23 1.54
C PRO A 369 -18.08 -18.36 1.93
N ARG A 370 -17.90 -17.04 2.09
CA ARG A 370 -18.96 -16.09 2.49
C ARG A 370 -19.88 -15.65 1.34
N MET A 371 -19.65 -16.12 0.11
CA MET A 371 -20.38 -15.69 -1.08
C MET A 371 -21.72 -16.43 -1.23
N SER A 372 -22.80 -15.69 -1.48
CA SER A 372 -24.13 -16.30 -1.65
C SER A 372 -24.21 -17.13 -2.94
N ALA A 373 -25.12 -18.12 -2.98
CA ALA A 373 -25.33 -18.94 -4.19
C ALA A 373 -25.73 -18.11 -5.42
N ARG A 374 -26.52 -17.05 -5.21
CA ARG A 374 -26.91 -16.10 -6.27
C ARG A 374 -25.69 -15.38 -6.83
N GLU A 375 -24.83 -14.85 -5.98
CA GLU A 375 -23.62 -14.15 -6.41
C GLU A 375 -22.68 -15.07 -7.17
N ARG A 376 -22.51 -16.32 -6.71
CA ARG A 376 -21.72 -17.35 -7.42
C ARG A 376 -22.25 -17.63 -8.82
N PHE A 377 -23.57 -17.70 -8.99
CA PHE A 377 -24.18 -17.84 -10.31
C PHE A 377 -23.96 -16.59 -11.19
N LEU A 378 -24.08 -15.39 -10.61
CA LEU A 378 -23.85 -14.14 -11.35
C LEU A 378 -22.39 -14.00 -11.78
N THR A 379 -21.41 -14.39 -10.95
CA THR A 379 -20.01 -14.39 -11.37
C THR A 379 -19.74 -15.40 -12.47
N PHE A 380 -20.29 -16.62 -12.37
CA PHE A 380 -20.18 -17.60 -13.45
C PHE A 380 -20.73 -17.06 -14.77
N LYS A 381 -21.91 -16.43 -14.74
CA LYS A 381 -22.53 -15.83 -15.93
C LYS A 381 -21.72 -14.65 -16.47
N ALA A 382 -21.10 -13.85 -15.61
CA ALA A 382 -20.27 -12.72 -16.01
C ALA A 382 -18.92 -13.13 -16.61
N LEU A 383 -18.37 -14.25 -16.15
CA LEU A 383 -17.19 -14.89 -16.74
C LEU A 383 -17.49 -15.45 -18.14
N ASN A 384 -18.69 -15.99 -18.32
CA ASN A 384 -19.11 -16.63 -19.56
C ASN A 384 -19.51 -15.62 -20.65
N ALA A 385 -18.51 -15.05 -21.34
CA ALA A 385 -18.75 -14.15 -22.47
C ALA A 385 -19.27 -14.90 -23.72
N SER A 386 -18.91 -16.17 -23.86
CA SER A 386 -19.27 -17.02 -25.01
C SER A 386 -20.71 -17.54 -24.98
N GLY A 387 -21.40 -17.46 -23.84
CA GLY A 387 -22.76 -17.99 -23.67
C GLY A 387 -22.83 -19.52 -23.67
N ALA A 388 -21.68 -20.21 -23.66
CA ALA A 388 -21.61 -21.67 -23.65
C ALA A 388 -22.04 -22.25 -22.29
N PRO A 389 -22.50 -23.51 -22.20
CA PRO A 389 -22.84 -24.12 -20.92
C PRO A 389 -21.62 -24.36 -19.99
N MET A 390 -20.40 -24.19 -20.51
CA MET A 390 -19.13 -24.42 -19.81
C MET A 390 -18.19 -23.24 -20.06
N LEU A 391 -17.34 -22.93 -19.08
CA LEU A 391 -16.34 -21.86 -19.20
C LEU A 391 -15.10 -22.38 -19.94
N SER A 392 -14.69 -21.66 -20.98
CA SER A 392 -13.42 -21.88 -21.67
C SER A 392 -12.24 -21.33 -20.85
N LEU A 393 -11.01 -21.71 -21.19
CA LEU A 393 -9.80 -21.16 -20.58
C LEU A 393 -9.71 -19.63 -20.80
N GLN A 394 -10.10 -19.15 -21.99
CA GLN A 394 -10.09 -17.73 -22.33
C GLN A 394 -11.06 -16.92 -21.47
N ASP A 395 -12.27 -17.46 -21.23
CA ASP A 395 -13.25 -16.87 -20.31
C ASP A 395 -12.70 -16.87 -18.88
N PHE A 396 -12.03 -17.94 -18.47
CA PHE A 396 -11.48 -18.11 -17.13
C PHE A 396 -10.28 -17.19 -16.84
N TYR A 397 -9.56 -16.66 -17.84
CA TYR A 397 -8.49 -15.67 -17.61
C TYR A 397 -9.00 -14.37 -16.97
N LYS A 398 -10.27 -14.02 -17.14
CA LYS A 398 -10.91 -12.85 -16.51
C LYS A 398 -11.31 -13.09 -15.05
N PHE A 399 -10.93 -14.24 -14.46
CA PHE A 399 -11.29 -14.63 -13.10
C PHE A 399 -11.03 -13.54 -12.06
N TYR A 400 -9.81 -13.02 -11.98
CA TYR A 400 -9.43 -12.01 -10.98
C TYR A 400 -10.17 -10.67 -11.15
N GLU A 401 -10.56 -10.32 -12.36
CA GLU A 401 -11.33 -9.10 -12.64
C GLU A 401 -12.78 -9.25 -12.17
N VAL A 402 -13.42 -10.37 -12.55
CA VAL A 402 -14.85 -10.60 -12.25
C VAL A 402 -15.07 -10.90 -10.77
N ILE A 403 -14.17 -11.62 -10.11
CA ILE A 403 -14.31 -11.96 -8.68
C ILE A 403 -14.18 -10.73 -7.77
N GLY A 404 -13.54 -9.66 -8.24
CA GLY A 404 -13.47 -8.38 -7.56
C GLY A 404 -14.81 -7.63 -7.50
N LEU A 405 -15.75 -7.97 -8.37
CA LEU A 405 -17.04 -7.29 -8.49
C LEU A 405 -17.98 -7.64 -7.32
N LYS A 406 -18.71 -6.64 -6.82
CA LYS A 406 -19.78 -6.81 -5.84
C LYS A 406 -21.14 -6.70 -6.51
N TRP A 407 -21.95 -7.75 -6.43
CA TRP A 407 -23.29 -7.76 -7.02
C TRP A 407 -24.28 -7.02 -6.12
N LYS A 408 -24.91 -5.99 -6.65
CA LYS A 408 -26.00 -5.28 -5.97
C LYS A 408 -27.28 -5.44 -6.78
N THR A 409 -28.39 -5.66 -6.08
CA THR A 409 -29.69 -5.67 -6.71
C THR A 409 -30.13 -4.24 -7.01
N ARG A 410 -30.52 -3.98 -8.26
CA ARG A 410 -31.24 -2.76 -8.60
C ARG A 410 -32.70 -2.98 -8.20
N ARG A 411 -33.14 -2.39 -7.08
CA ARG A 411 -34.56 -2.40 -6.68
C ARG A 411 -35.33 -1.52 -7.69
N SER A 412 -36.50 -1.96 -8.14
CA SER A 412 -37.34 -1.15 -9.05
C SER A 412 -38.11 -0.04 -8.34
N ARG A 413 -38.22 -0.10 -7.00
CA ARG A 413 -38.77 0.96 -6.16
C ARG A 413 -37.73 2.05 -6.00
N GLU A 414 -37.98 3.22 -6.58
CA GLU A 414 -37.02 4.33 -6.63
C GLU A 414 -36.96 5.12 -5.32
N HIS A 415 -37.99 5.05 -4.47
CA HIS A 415 -38.11 5.90 -3.29
C HIS A 415 -38.34 5.08 -2.01
N TRP A 416 -37.71 5.52 -0.91
CA TRP A 416 -37.83 4.85 0.40
C TRP A 416 -39.21 5.06 1.05
N PHE A 417 -39.96 6.06 0.60
CA PHE A 417 -41.26 6.47 1.11
C PHE A 417 -42.45 5.89 0.33
N ASP A 418 -42.22 4.96 -0.60
CA ASP A 418 -43.27 4.31 -1.39
C ASP A 418 -44.28 3.49 -0.52
N ASP A 419 -43.88 3.09 0.69
CA ASP A 419 -44.71 2.30 1.62
C ASP A 419 -45.48 3.17 2.66
N LEU A 420 -45.38 4.51 2.58
CA LEU A 420 -46.02 5.44 3.53
C LEU A 420 -47.46 5.83 3.14
N PRO A 421 -48.30 6.24 4.12
CA PRO A 421 -49.65 6.71 3.84
C PRO A 421 -49.66 7.93 2.93
N HIS A 422 -50.76 8.12 2.20
CA HIS A 422 -50.87 9.04 1.06
C HIS A 422 -50.50 10.51 1.38
N THR A 423 -50.73 10.96 2.63
CA THR A 423 -50.37 12.30 3.11
C THR A 423 -48.86 12.47 3.30
N ALA A 424 -48.21 11.51 3.96
CA ALA A 424 -46.76 11.48 4.15
C ALA A 424 -46.02 11.29 2.81
N PHE A 425 -46.56 10.45 1.92
CA PHE A 425 -46.03 10.26 0.57
C PHE A 425 -45.92 11.60 -0.19
N LEU A 426 -46.95 12.44 -0.11
CA LEU A 426 -46.99 13.72 -0.82
C LEU A 426 -45.95 14.72 -0.27
N ILE A 427 -45.76 14.73 1.06
CA ILE A 427 -44.74 15.54 1.74
C ILE A 427 -43.34 15.09 1.31
N PHE A 428 -43.01 13.80 1.42
CA PHE A 428 -41.69 13.29 1.05
C PHE A 428 -41.40 13.41 -0.44
N LYS A 429 -42.41 13.24 -1.31
CA LYS A 429 -42.29 13.50 -2.74
C LYS A 429 -41.98 14.96 -3.04
N GLY A 430 -42.60 15.90 -2.31
CA GLY A 430 -42.30 17.33 -2.40
C GLY A 430 -40.86 17.64 -1.97
N ILE A 431 -40.42 17.10 -0.82
CA ILE A 431 -39.04 17.26 -0.32
C ILE A 431 -38.04 16.66 -1.31
N TYR A 432 -38.32 15.48 -1.87
CA TYR A 432 -37.47 14.85 -2.88
C TYR A 432 -37.33 15.74 -4.13
N LEU A 433 -38.42 16.31 -4.63
CA LEU A 433 -38.41 17.20 -5.79
C LEU A 433 -37.63 18.48 -5.51
N LEU A 434 -37.80 19.07 -4.31
CA LEU A 434 -37.08 20.25 -3.87
C LEU A 434 -35.58 20.00 -3.79
N VAL A 435 -35.16 18.93 -3.11
CA VAL A 435 -33.73 18.59 -2.91
C VAL A 435 -33.04 18.26 -4.24
N LYS A 436 -33.76 17.62 -5.18
CA LYS A 436 -33.23 17.27 -6.51
C LYS A 436 -33.21 18.47 -7.47
N SER A 437 -33.91 19.55 -7.15
CA SER A 437 -33.95 20.73 -8.00
C SER A 437 -32.56 21.38 -8.12
N LYS A 438 -32.23 21.86 -9.32
CA LYS A 438 -30.98 22.61 -9.54
C LYS A 438 -30.96 23.91 -8.72
N ALA A 439 -32.12 24.53 -8.51
CA ALA A 439 -32.27 25.74 -7.71
C ALA A 439 -31.77 25.53 -6.28
N PHE A 440 -32.19 24.45 -5.62
CA PHE A 440 -31.73 24.13 -4.27
C PHE A 440 -30.20 23.98 -4.18
N GLN A 441 -29.58 23.30 -5.15
CA GLN A 441 -28.13 23.15 -5.21
C GLN A 441 -27.42 24.50 -5.36
N TYR A 442 -27.89 25.36 -6.28
CA TYR A 442 -27.32 26.70 -6.47
C TYR A 442 -27.50 27.59 -5.23
N THR A 443 -28.66 27.54 -4.57
CA THR A 443 -28.90 28.26 -3.32
C THR A 443 -27.88 27.86 -2.25
N MET A 444 -27.63 26.56 -2.08
CA MET A 444 -26.62 26.11 -1.11
C MET A 444 -25.20 26.58 -1.47
N TYR A 445 -24.84 26.62 -2.76
CA TYR A 445 -23.56 27.18 -3.18
C TYR A 445 -23.44 28.68 -2.88
N VAL A 446 -24.52 29.44 -3.09
CA VAL A 446 -24.57 30.86 -2.72
C VAL A 446 -24.41 31.04 -1.22
N VAL A 447 -25.08 30.23 -0.40
CA VAL A 447 -24.92 30.25 1.07
C VAL A 447 -23.46 30.00 1.47
N VAL A 448 -22.80 29.00 0.87
CA VAL A 448 -21.38 28.71 1.14
C VAL A 448 -20.49 29.88 0.74
N ALA A 449 -20.77 30.52 -0.40
CA ALA A 449 -20.01 31.68 -0.86
C ALA A 449 -20.18 32.89 0.08
N ILE A 450 -21.41 33.16 0.54
CA ILE A 450 -21.69 34.23 1.50
C ILE A 450 -20.97 33.93 2.82
N ASN A 451 -21.00 32.69 3.30
CA ASN A 451 -20.26 32.27 4.49
C ASN A 451 -18.74 32.49 4.33
N ALA A 452 -18.18 32.20 3.16
CA ALA A 452 -16.77 32.44 2.87
C ALA A 452 -16.40 33.93 3.00
N VAL A 453 -17.21 34.80 2.38
CA VAL A 453 -17.02 36.26 2.45
C VAL A 453 -17.20 36.75 3.88
N TRP A 454 -18.18 36.23 4.61
CA TRP A 454 -18.41 36.60 6.01
C TRP A 454 -17.21 36.26 6.90
N ILE A 455 -16.68 35.04 6.78
CA ILE A 455 -15.48 34.62 7.52
C ILE A 455 -14.30 35.54 7.20
N LEU A 456 -14.12 35.92 5.93
CA LEU A 456 -13.05 36.83 5.50
C LEU A 456 -13.20 38.23 6.12
N VAL A 457 -14.40 38.81 6.07
CA VAL A 457 -14.69 40.12 6.68
C VAL A 457 -14.47 40.06 8.19
N GLU A 458 -14.96 39.01 8.84
CA GLU A 458 -14.78 38.80 10.28
C GLU A 458 -13.28 38.77 10.64
N THR A 459 -12.45 38.04 9.87
CA THR A 459 -11.00 38.01 10.10
C THR A 459 -10.33 39.37 9.95
N PHE A 460 -10.71 40.19 8.95
CA PHE A 460 -10.18 41.55 8.80
C PHE A 460 -10.62 42.49 9.93
N THR A 461 -11.86 42.36 10.40
CA THR A 461 -12.35 43.18 11.52
C THR A 461 -11.66 42.82 12.84
N LEU A 462 -11.32 41.53 13.05
CA LEU A 462 -10.58 41.08 14.23
C LEU A 462 -9.14 41.61 14.25
N GLU A 463 -8.48 41.68 13.08
CA GLU A 463 -7.14 42.27 12.95
C GLU A 463 -7.13 43.77 13.34
N SER A 464 -8.22 44.48 13.06
CA SER A 464 -8.37 45.92 13.37
C SER A 464 -8.60 46.27 14.86
N GLY A 465 -8.46 45.30 15.78
CA GLY A 465 -8.49 45.53 17.23
C GLY A 465 -9.86 45.39 17.90
N TYR A 466 -10.89 44.93 17.18
CA TYR A 466 -12.21 44.66 17.75
C TYR A 466 -12.26 43.24 18.34
N SER A 467 -11.84 43.09 19.60
CA SER A 467 -11.85 41.80 20.30
C SER A 467 -13.29 41.37 20.60
N TRP A 468 -13.82 40.43 19.82
CA TRP A 468 -15.03 39.73 20.22
C TRP A 468 -14.70 38.79 21.38
N SER A 469 -15.47 38.95 22.46
CA SER A 469 -15.51 38.10 23.65
C SER A 469 -15.62 36.61 23.30
N LYS A 470 -15.32 35.73 24.27
CA LYS A 470 -15.45 34.26 24.29
C LYS A 470 -16.79 33.68 23.75
N PHE A 471 -17.73 34.50 23.29
CA PHE A 471 -19.00 34.08 22.71
C PHE A 471 -18.87 33.72 21.23
N VAL A 472 -19.55 32.63 20.87
CA VAL A 472 -19.69 32.20 19.47
C VAL A 472 -20.36 33.30 18.64
N PRO A 473 -19.79 33.66 17.47
CA PRO A 473 -20.45 34.58 16.55
C PRO A 473 -21.84 34.07 16.18
N LEU A 474 -22.87 34.91 16.32
CA LEU A 474 -24.25 34.57 15.96
C LEU A 474 -24.33 34.11 14.48
N SER A 475 -23.51 34.70 13.61
CA SER A 475 -23.32 34.29 12.22
C SER A 475 -23.00 32.81 12.06
N TYR A 476 -22.11 32.25 12.90
CA TYR A 476 -21.74 30.85 12.85
C TYR A 476 -22.92 29.93 13.17
N ILE A 477 -23.75 30.30 14.16
CA ILE A 477 -24.96 29.54 14.51
C ILE A 477 -25.96 29.58 13.35
N ILE A 478 -26.13 30.73 12.70
CA ILE A 478 -27.00 30.86 11.52
C ILE A 478 -26.53 29.92 10.39
N PHE A 479 -25.26 29.99 10.00
CA PHE A 479 -24.76 29.13 8.91
C PHE A 479 -24.84 27.64 9.28
N LEU A 480 -24.51 27.27 10.51
CA LEU A 480 -24.60 25.89 10.99
C LEU A 480 -26.04 25.36 10.96
N THR A 481 -27.02 26.16 11.37
CA THR A 481 -28.42 25.76 11.30
C THR A 481 -28.90 25.58 9.86
N ILE A 482 -28.49 26.45 8.93
CA ILE A 482 -28.78 26.29 7.50
C ILE A 482 -28.20 24.97 6.96
N TYR A 483 -26.93 24.65 7.28
CA TYR A 483 -26.32 23.38 6.89
C TYR A 483 -26.98 22.17 7.56
N GLY A 484 -27.41 22.30 8.82
CA GLY A 484 -28.17 21.26 9.52
C GLY A 484 -29.49 20.96 8.81
N ILE A 485 -30.26 22.00 8.46
CA ILE A 485 -31.52 21.86 7.72
C ILE A 485 -31.28 21.24 6.34
N GLU A 486 -30.25 21.68 5.62
CA GLU A 486 -29.86 21.09 4.33
C GLU A 486 -29.66 19.58 4.43
N VAL A 487 -28.86 19.13 5.42
CA VAL A 487 -28.55 17.72 5.63
C VAL A 487 -29.82 16.94 6.00
N LEU A 488 -30.67 17.47 6.87
CA LEU A 488 -31.95 16.85 7.25
C LEU A 488 -32.90 16.72 6.06
N LEU A 489 -33.04 17.77 5.23
CA LEU A 489 -33.83 17.74 4.00
C LEU A 489 -33.29 16.73 3.01
N LYS A 490 -31.97 16.64 2.82
CA LYS A 490 -31.36 15.66 1.91
C LYS A 490 -31.54 14.22 2.38
N ILE A 491 -31.38 13.95 3.68
CA ILE A 491 -31.56 12.60 4.25
C ILE A 491 -33.03 12.17 4.12
N THR A 492 -33.98 13.06 4.42
CA THR A 492 -35.42 12.76 4.29
C THR A 492 -35.87 12.65 2.82
N GLY A 493 -35.36 13.50 1.93
CA GLY A 493 -35.72 13.47 0.51
C GLY A 493 -35.15 12.26 -0.24
N LEU A 494 -33.84 12.00 -0.13
CA LEU A 494 -33.17 10.93 -0.87
C LEU A 494 -33.25 9.57 -0.17
N GLY A 495 -33.45 9.57 1.15
CA GLY A 495 -33.32 8.40 2.01
C GLY A 495 -31.88 8.19 2.49
N PRO A 496 -31.69 7.63 3.69
CA PRO A 496 -30.37 7.50 4.32
C PRO A 496 -29.39 6.68 3.46
N MET A 497 -29.87 5.58 2.87
CA MET A 497 -29.01 4.69 2.08
C MET A 497 -28.49 5.35 0.78
N ALA A 498 -29.33 6.13 0.09
CA ALA A 498 -28.93 6.85 -1.11
C ALA A 498 -28.09 8.08 -0.78
N TYR A 499 -28.36 8.74 0.36
CA TYR A 499 -27.59 9.88 0.83
C TYR A 499 -26.13 9.50 1.13
N PHE A 500 -25.91 8.48 1.97
CA PHE A 500 -24.55 8.02 2.35
C PHE A 500 -23.81 7.28 1.25
N SER A 501 -24.48 6.93 0.14
CA SER A 501 -23.84 6.40 -1.06
C SER A 501 -22.96 7.43 -1.77
N SER A 502 -23.21 8.73 -1.61
CA SER A 502 -22.40 9.77 -2.22
C SER A 502 -21.32 10.25 -1.24
N GLY A 503 -20.05 10.14 -1.61
CA GLY A 503 -18.92 10.58 -0.77
C GLY A 503 -19.01 12.07 -0.41
N TRP A 504 -19.55 12.90 -1.30
CA TRP A 504 -19.76 14.33 -1.07
C TRP A 504 -20.85 14.63 -0.04
N ASN A 505 -21.93 13.84 -0.01
CA ASN A 505 -22.97 13.98 1.00
C ASN A 505 -22.50 13.44 2.35
N LEU A 506 -21.70 12.37 2.36
CA LEU A 506 -21.04 11.87 3.57
C LEU A 506 -20.10 12.93 4.17
N PHE A 507 -19.35 13.64 3.33
CA PHE A 507 -18.52 14.78 3.75
C PHE A 507 -19.34 15.94 4.33
N ASP A 508 -20.45 16.34 3.69
CA ASP A 508 -21.32 17.39 4.24
C ASP A 508 -21.89 17.01 5.60
N PHE A 509 -22.30 15.74 5.74
CA PHE A 509 -22.81 15.21 6.99
C PHE A 509 -21.73 15.20 8.07
N SER A 510 -20.53 14.68 7.79
CA SER A 510 -19.46 14.62 8.79
C SER A 510 -19.07 16.01 9.27
N VAL A 511 -18.84 16.97 8.35
CA VAL A 511 -18.48 18.35 8.71
C VAL A 511 -19.60 19.03 9.51
N THR A 512 -20.87 18.81 9.16
CA THR A 512 -22.00 19.39 9.89
C THR A 512 -22.11 18.77 11.29
N VAL A 513 -21.97 17.45 11.43
CA VAL A 513 -22.00 16.75 12.73
C VAL A 513 -20.83 17.17 13.62
N PHE A 514 -19.61 17.27 13.08
CA PHE A 514 -18.46 17.79 13.83
C PHE A 514 -18.70 19.23 14.30
N ALA A 515 -19.24 20.10 13.44
CA ALA A 515 -19.54 21.48 13.80
C ALA A 515 -20.62 21.59 14.91
N PHE A 516 -21.66 20.73 14.88
CA PHE A 516 -22.64 20.62 15.96
C PHE A 516 -22.01 20.10 17.25
N LEU A 517 -21.14 19.08 17.18
CA LEU A 517 -20.44 18.55 18.35
C LEU A 517 -19.55 19.63 19.00
N GLY A 518 -18.85 20.43 18.19
CA GLY A 518 -18.07 21.57 18.68
C GLY A 518 -18.92 22.63 19.37
N LEU A 519 -20.10 22.96 18.80
CA LEU A 519 -21.04 23.89 19.42
C LEU A 519 -21.57 23.37 20.76
N VAL A 520 -21.96 22.09 20.80
CA VAL A 520 -22.45 21.44 22.03
C VAL A 520 -21.36 21.40 23.10
N ALA A 521 -20.14 20.99 22.74
CA ALA A 521 -19.01 20.94 23.67
C ALA A 521 -18.68 22.31 24.28
N LEU A 522 -18.83 23.39 23.49
CA LEU A 522 -18.66 24.75 23.97
C LEU A 522 -19.77 25.19 24.93
N VAL A 523 -21.02 24.79 24.70
CA VAL A 523 -22.13 25.06 25.64
C VAL A 523 -21.91 24.37 26.99
N PHE A 524 -21.19 23.25 27.01
CA PHE A 524 -20.80 22.52 28.23
C PHE A 524 -19.44 22.98 28.81
N ASP A 525 -18.89 24.12 28.36
CA ASP A 525 -17.61 24.68 28.81
C ASP A 525 -16.41 23.72 28.70
N MET A 526 -16.44 22.81 27.73
CA MET A 526 -15.33 21.88 27.48
C MET A 526 -14.25 22.57 26.63
N GLU A 527 -13.38 23.36 27.27
CA GLU A 527 -12.32 24.15 26.61
C GLU A 527 -11.46 23.38 25.56
N PRO A 528 -11.10 22.08 25.76
CA PRO A 528 -10.32 21.33 24.77
C PRO A 528 -11.00 21.14 23.41
N PHE A 529 -12.32 21.36 23.30
CA PHE A 529 -13.06 21.17 22.04
C PHE A 529 -13.28 22.47 21.26
N TYR A 530 -12.80 23.62 21.78
CA TYR A 530 -12.91 24.91 21.09
C TYR A 530 -12.27 24.90 19.69
N PHE A 531 -11.22 24.09 19.47
CA PHE A 531 -10.59 23.95 18.15
C PHE A 531 -11.60 23.55 17.06
N ILE A 532 -12.66 22.80 17.37
CA ILE A 532 -13.68 22.39 16.40
C ILE A 532 -14.41 23.62 15.83
N VAL A 533 -14.63 24.65 16.64
CA VAL A 533 -15.24 25.91 16.18
C VAL A 533 -14.25 26.69 15.30
N VAL A 534 -12.96 26.65 15.63
CA VAL A 534 -11.88 27.24 14.82
C VAL A 534 -11.80 26.60 13.42
N LEU A 535 -12.16 25.31 13.31
CA LEU A 535 -12.19 24.55 12.06
C LEU A 535 -13.35 24.91 11.11
N ARG A 536 -14.15 25.95 11.40
CA ARG A 536 -15.25 26.45 10.54
C ARG A 536 -14.87 26.68 9.05
N PRO A 537 -13.65 27.09 8.66
CA PRO A 537 -13.31 27.26 7.24
C PRO A 537 -13.34 25.94 6.45
N PHE A 538 -13.26 24.77 7.09
CA PHE A 538 -13.43 23.49 6.37
C PHE A 538 -14.81 23.33 5.74
N GLN A 539 -15.84 24.06 6.23
CA GLN A 539 -17.15 24.11 5.59
C GLN A 539 -17.07 24.70 4.17
N LEU A 540 -16.06 25.53 3.88
CA LEU A 540 -15.84 26.13 2.56
C LEU A 540 -15.32 25.12 1.53
N LEU A 541 -14.80 23.96 1.95
CA LEU A 541 -14.44 22.87 1.03
C LEU A 541 -15.63 22.39 0.20
N ARG A 542 -16.87 22.67 0.63
CA ARG A 542 -18.09 22.43 -0.17
C ARG A 542 -18.08 23.19 -1.50
N LEU A 543 -17.38 24.32 -1.58
CA LEU A 543 -17.24 25.12 -2.80
C LEU A 543 -16.50 24.36 -3.90
N PHE A 544 -15.59 23.43 -3.54
CA PHE A 544 -14.88 22.60 -4.52
C PHE A 544 -15.81 21.65 -5.29
N LYS A 545 -17.03 21.42 -4.79
CA LYS A 545 -18.05 20.66 -5.53
C LYS A 545 -18.57 21.38 -6.76
N ILE A 546 -18.37 22.69 -6.91
CA ILE A 546 -18.96 23.47 -8.00
C ILE A 546 -18.30 23.12 -9.34
N LYS A 547 -16.97 23.07 -9.39
CA LYS A 547 -16.23 22.80 -10.64
C LYS A 547 -15.91 21.33 -10.78
N GLN A 548 -16.21 20.74 -11.94
CA GLN A 548 -15.87 19.35 -12.28
C GLN A 548 -14.37 19.08 -12.13
N ARG A 549 -13.50 20.05 -12.47
CA ARG A 549 -12.04 19.89 -12.36
C ARG A 549 -11.58 19.58 -10.93
N TYR A 550 -12.14 20.26 -9.93
CA TYR A 550 -11.78 19.98 -8.53
C TYR A 550 -12.32 18.63 -8.05
N ARG A 551 -13.53 18.26 -8.50
CA ARG A 551 -14.07 16.91 -8.24
C ARG A 551 -13.15 15.83 -8.77
N ASN A 552 -12.73 15.94 -10.04
CA ASN A 552 -11.80 14.98 -10.64
C ASN A 552 -10.50 14.87 -9.83
N VAL A 553 -9.91 15.99 -9.39
CA VAL A 553 -8.68 15.97 -8.58
C VAL A 553 -8.90 15.23 -7.27
N LEU A 554 -9.97 15.53 -6.53
CA LEU A 554 -10.26 14.88 -5.25
C LEU A 554 -10.61 13.40 -5.40
N ASP A 555 -11.40 13.06 -6.42
CA ASP A 555 -11.74 11.66 -6.74
C ASP A 555 -10.46 10.85 -7.04
N THR A 556 -9.55 11.39 -7.86
CA THR A 556 -8.26 10.74 -8.13
C THR A 556 -7.37 10.67 -6.88
N MET A 557 -7.37 11.69 -6.02
CA MET A 557 -6.60 11.68 -4.77
C MET A 557 -7.08 10.57 -3.82
N PHE A 558 -8.39 10.40 -3.66
CA PHE A 558 -8.96 9.34 -2.83
C PHE A 558 -8.75 7.95 -3.42
N GLU A 559 -8.79 7.82 -4.75
CA GLU A 559 -8.47 6.57 -5.44
C GLU A 559 -6.99 6.18 -5.25
N LEU A 560 -6.08 7.15 -5.28
CA LEU A 560 -4.64 6.94 -5.11
C LEU A 560 -4.19 6.86 -3.65
N PHE A 561 -5.03 7.25 -2.68
CA PHE A 561 -4.68 7.35 -1.27
C PHE A 561 -4.05 6.05 -0.68
N PRO A 562 -4.59 4.83 -0.93
CA PRO A 562 -3.97 3.61 -0.41
C PRO A 562 -2.55 3.39 -0.95
N ARG A 563 -2.29 3.77 -2.21
CA ARG A 563 -0.96 3.68 -2.83
C ARG A 563 -0.03 4.73 -2.22
N MET A 564 -0.49 5.97 -2.04
CA MET A 564 0.29 7.02 -1.38
C MET A 564 0.63 6.67 0.07
N ALA A 565 -0.30 6.10 0.83
CA ALA A 565 -0.07 5.65 2.20
C ALA A 565 1.06 4.59 2.27
N SER A 566 1.14 3.70 1.27
CA SER A 566 2.23 2.71 1.20
C SER A 566 3.61 3.35 0.93
N LEU A 567 3.68 4.41 0.12
CA LEU A 567 4.91 5.18 -0.11
C LEU A 567 5.29 6.01 1.12
N GLY A 568 4.31 6.65 1.76
CA GLY A 568 4.51 7.37 3.02
C GLY A 568 5.05 6.46 4.12
N LEU A 569 4.56 5.21 4.20
CA LEU A 569 5.08 4.23 5.15
C LEU A 569 6.53 3.80 4.82
N THR A 570 6.90 3.70 3.54
CA THR A 570 8.30 3.50 3.13
C THR A 570 9.19 4.65 3.62
N LEU A 571 8.74 5.91 3.51
CA LEU A 571 9.47 7.06 4.02
C LEU A 571 9.63 7.03 5.54
N ILE A 572 8.57 6.68 6.28
CA ILE A 572 8.61 6.54 7.74
C ILE A 572 9.63 5.47 8.16
N ILE A 573 9.80 4.39 7.39
CA ILE A 573 10.84 3.37 7.67
C ILE A 573 12.24 3.96 7.57
N PHE A 574 12.53 4.78 6.55
CA PHE A 574 13.81 5.48 6.45
C PHE A 574 14.01 6.44 7.63
N TYR A 575 12.99 7.23 7.96
CA TYR A 575 13.06 8.15 9.10
C TYR A 575 13.31 7.42 10.41
N TYR A 576 12.67 6.26 10.64
CA TYR A 576 12.91 5.46 11.82
C TYR A 576 14.38 5.03 11.94
N SER A 577 14.96 4.47 10.88
CA SER A 577 16.36 4.02 10.92
C SER A 577 17.33 5.17 11.17
N PHE A 578 17.16 6.31 10.48
CA PHE A 578 18.03 7.48 10.69
C PHE A 578 17.80 8.18 12.04
N ALA A 579 16.57 8.22 12.54
CA ALA A 579 16.27 8.80 13.85
C ALA A 579 16.93 8.00 14.97
N ILE A 580 16.89 6.65 14.91
CA ILE A 580 17.58 5.81 15.88
C ILE A 580 19.09 6.06 15.87
N VAL A 581 19.70 6.08 14.68
CA VAL A 581 21.13 6.39 14.54
C VAL A 581 21.42 7.77 15.13
N GLY A 582 20.64 8.79 14.77
CA GLY A 582 20.81 10.15 15.28
C GLY A 582 20.69 10.27 16.80
N MET A 583 19.69 9.60 17.40
CA MET A 583 19.50 9.57 18.85
C MET A 583 20.69 8.92 19.58
N GLU A 584 21.23 7.82 19.07
CA GLU A 584 22.34 7.11 19.76
C GLU A 584 23.67 7.87 19.65
N PHE A 585 23.91 8.59 18.55
CA PHE A 585 25.18 9.33 18.35
C PHE A 585 25.16 10.76 18.87
N PHE A 586 24.01 11.44 18.89
CA PHE A 586 23.91 12.88 19.18
C PHE A 586 23.08 13.21 20.43
N ALA A 587 22.65 12.23 21.23
CA ALA A 587 21.85 12.50 22.44
C ALA A 587 22.56 13.43 23.45
N ASP A 588 23.89 13.33 23.58
CA ASP A 588 24.67 14.06 24.58
C ASP A 588 25.41 15.28 23.99
N VAL A 589 25.19 15.61 22.71
CA VAL A 589 25.79 16.77 22.05
C VAL A 589 24.85 17.96 22.23
N VAL A 590 25.17 18.81 23.21
CA VAL A 590 24.46 20.07 23.51
C VAL A 590 24.96 21.22 22.65
#